data_AF-A0A2A6LY29-F1
#
_entry.id   AF-A0A2A6LY29-F1
#
_cell.length_a   1.000
_cell.length_b   1.000
_cell.length_c   1.000
_cell.angle_alpha   90.00
_cell.angle_beta   90.00
_cell.angle_gamma   90.00
#
_symmetry.space_group_name_H-M   'P 1'
#
loop_
_entity.id
_entity.type
_entity.pdbx_description
1 polymer ?
#
loop_
_entity_poly.entity_id
_entity_poly.type
_entity_poly.pdbx_seq_one_letter_code
_entity_poly.pdbx_strand_id
1 'polypeptide(L)' 'MKNCPASEFGCSCNRCAYEPDDDLEALKQFNRASYTTSMFLILLAVVLGVFAFGLWNTEQVHKSIVAQRNV' A
#
# COMPACT_ATOMS: atom_id res chain seq x y z
N MET A 1 15.63 -46.08 11.19
CA MET A 1 15.38 -44.62 11.12
C MET A 1 16.74 -43.96 11.06
N LYS A 2 17.31 -43.83 9.86
CA LYS A 2 18.70 -43.40 9.66
C LYS A 2 18.67 -42.14 8.80
N ASN A 3 19.23 -41.07 9.35
CA ASN A 3 19.52 -39.77 8.72
C ASN A 3 18.29 -38.91 8.41
N CYS A 4 17.96 -38.07 9.37
CA CYS A 4 17.03 -36.97 9.22
C CYS A 4 17.84 -35.68 9.20
N PRO A 5 18.29 -35.20 8.02
CA PRO A 5 19.20 -34.05 7.94
C PRO A 5 18.58 -32.77 8.54
N ALA A 6 17.26 -32.73 8.68
CA ALA A 6 16.52 -31.60 9.24
C ALA A 6 16.69 -31.46 10.77
N SER A 7 17.13 -32.49 11.50
CA SER A 7 17.32 -32.39 12.96
C SER A 7 18.46 -31.45 13.36
N GLU A 8 19.46 -31.30 12.49
CA GLU A 8 20.56 -30.34 12.68
C GLU A 8 20.09 -28.88 12.58
N PHE A 9 18.89 -28.66 12.03
CA PHE A 9 18.25 -27.34 11.88
C PHE A 9 17.02 -27.19 12.80
N GLY A 10 16.97 -27.95 13.91
CA GLY A 10 15.90 -27.86 14.90
C GLY A 10 14.56 -28.48 14.45
N CYS A 11 14.53 -29.29 13.39
CA CYS A 11 13.30 -29.86 12.85
C CYS A 11 13.21 -31.38 13.09
N SER A 12 12.04 -31.89 13.45
CA SER A 12 11.78 -33.34 13.44
C SER A 12 11.39 -33.78 12.02
N CYS A 13 11.63 -35.05 11.66
CA CYS A 13 11.41 -35.56 10.30
C CYS A 13 9.97 -35.43 9.80
N ASN A 14 9.03 -35.25 10.72
CA ASN A 14 7.60 -35.13 10.42
C ASN A 14 7.05 -33.73 10.71
N ARG A 15 7.84 -32.84 11.32
CA ARG A 15 7.40 -31.49 11.72
C ARG A 15 8.61 -30.59 12.00
N CYS A 16 8.70 -29.47 11.30
CA CYS A 16 9.61 -28.41 11.69
C CYS A 16 9.16 -27.85 13.04
N ALA A 17 10.09 -27.66 13.98
CA ALA A 17 9.81 -26.87 15.17
C ALA A 17 9.78 -25.40 14.69
N TYR A 18 8.62 -24.98 14.20
CA TYR A 18 8.34 -23.58 13.98
C TYR A 18 7.98 -23.00 15.36
N GLU A 19 8.98 -22.48 16.06
CA GLU A 19 8.73 -21.52 17.13
C GLU A 19 8.38 -20.19 16.43
N PRO A 20 7.20 -19.61 16.71
CA PRO A 20 6.86 -18.29 16.17
C PRO A 20 7.92 -17.29 16.64
N ASP A 21 8.62 -16.72 15.68
CA ASP A 21 9.58 -15.65 15.88
C ASP A 21 8.81 -14.33 15.98
N ASP A 22 8.77 -13.75 17.19
CA ASP A 22 8.06 -12.50 17.49
C ASP A 22 8.53 -11.35 16.58
N ASP A 23 9.80 -11.34 16.16
CA ASP A 23 10.34 -10.31 15.27
C ASP A 23 9.80 -10.47 13.84
N LEU A 24 9.59 -11.70 13.38
CA LEU A 24 9.00 -11.97 12.08
C LEU A 24 7.53 -11.56 12.02
N GLU A 25 6.78 -11.73 13.11
CA GLU A 25 5.40 -11.28 13.21
C GLU A 25 5.30 -9.75 13.24
N ALA A 26 6.19 -9.09 14.00
CA ALA A 26 6.31 -7.64 14.01
C ALA A 26 6.64 -7.08 12.61
N LEU A 27 7.58 -7.70 11.88
CA LEU A 27 7.92 -7.32 10.51
C LEU A 27 6.75 -7.50 9.53
N LYS A 28 5.98 -8.60 9.65
CA LYS A 28 4.78 -8.82 8.84
C LYS A 28 3.71 -7.76 9.11
N GLN A 29 3.49 -7.42 10.38
CA GLN A 29 2.52 -6.39 10.77
C GLN A 29 2.96 -5.01 10.27
N PHE A 30 4.24 -4.67 10.42
CA PHE A 30 4.80 -3.42 9.92
C PHE A 30 4.69 -3.30 8.39
N ASN A 31 4.99 -4.38 7.66
CA ASN A 31 4.85 -4.41 6.20
C ASN A 31 3.38 -4.22 5.79
N ARG A 32 2.44 -4.92 6.43
CA ARG A 32 1.00 -4.76 6.18
C ARG A 32 0.51 -3.34 6.45
N ALA A 33 0.96 -2.73 7.55
CA ALA A 33 0.63 -1.35 7.88
C ALA A 33 1.21 -0.40 6.82
N SER A 34 2.49 -0.52 6.52
CA SER A 34 3.20 0.31 5.52
C SER A 34 2.58 0.19 4.13
N TYR A 35 2.23 -1.03 3.70
CA TYR A 35 1.55 -1.27 2.43
C TYR A 35 0.19 -0.58 2.39
N THR A 36 -0.61 -0.73 3.44
CA THR A 36 -1.93 -0.09 3.54
C THR A 36 -1.81 1.44 3.51
N THR A 37 -0.85 2.00 4.26
CA THR A 37 -0.58 3.45 4.27
C THR A 37 -0.14 3.93 2.89
N SER A 38 0.76 3.21 2.21
CA SER A 38 1.23 3.58 0.88
C SER A 38 0.08 3.61 -0.13
N MET A 39 -0.78 2.60 -0.12
CA MET A 39 -1.97 2.55 -0.98
C MET A 39 -2.96 3.68 -0.68
N PHE A 40 -3.18 3.98 0.60
CA PHE A 40 -4.03 5.11 1.00
C PHE A 40 -3.47 6.44 0.48
N LEU A 41 -2.16 6.67 0.63
CA LEU A 41 -1.50 7.89 0.13
C LEU A 41 -1.58 8.01 -1.39
N ILE A 42 -1.41 6.90 -2.11
CA ILE A 42 -1.57 6.86 -3.57
C ILE A 42 -3.01 7.24 -3.95
N LEU A 43 -4.02 6.64 -3.31
CA LEU A 43 -5.42 6.96 -3.57
C LEU A 43 -5.74 8.43 -3.26
N LEU A 44 -5.24 8.94 -2.14
CA LEU A 44 -5.40 10.34 -1.74
C LEU A 44 -4.79 11.28 -2.79
N ALA A 45 -3.58 10.98 -3.27
CA ALA A 45 -2.94 11.76 -4.32
C ALA A 45 -3.75 11.76 -5.62
N VAL A 46 -4.32 10.62 -6.02
CA VAL A 46 -5.20 10.51 -7.20
C VAL A 46 -6.45 11.37 -7.03
N VAL A 47 -7.12 11.29 -5.88
CA VAL A 47 -8.34 12.09 -5.60
C VAL A 47 -8.04 13.58 -5.66
N LEU A 48 -6.95 14.03 -5.04
CA LEU A 48 -6.54 15.42 -5.06
C LEU A 48 -6.18 15.89 -6.48
N GLY A 49 -5.49 15.06 -7.26
CA GLY A 49 -5.15 15.36 -8.65
C GLY A 49 -6.38 15.56 -9.53
N VAL A 50 -7.36 14.66 -9.43
CA VAL A 50 -8.64 14.77 -10.16
C VAL A 50 -9.40 16.04 -9.76
N PHE A 51 -9.47 16.33 -8.46
CA PHE A 51 -10.17 17.51 -7.95
C PHE A 51 -9.51 18.81 -8.42
N ALA A 52 -8.19 18.91 -8.32
CA ALA A 52 -7.43 20.07 -8.79
C ALA A 52 -7.62 20.30 -10.30
N PHE A 53 -7.57 19.23 -11.10
CA PHE A 53 -7.81 19.32 -12.54
C PHE A 53 -9.25 19.75 -12.86
N GLY A 54 -10.25 19.23 -12.13
CA GLY A 54 -11.64 19.63 -12.29
C GLY A 54 -11.88 21.12 -11.98
N LEU A 55 -11.29 21.61 -10.89
CA LEU A 55 -11.36 23.03 -10.51
C LEU A 55 -10.71 23.92 -11.58
N TRP A 56 -9.54 23.54 -12.07
CA TRP A 56 -8.85 24.28 -13.13
C TRP A 56 -9.73 24.44 -14.38
N ASN A 57 -10.32 23.35 -14.86
CA ASN A 57 -11.19 23.39 -16.04
C ASN A 57 -12.45 24.23 -15.78
N THR A 58 -13.05 24.12 -14.59
CA THR A 58 -14.24 24.89 -14.22
C THR A 58 -13.96 26.40 -14.25
N GLU A 59 -12.81 26.82 -13.73
CA GLU A 59 -12.39 28.23 -13.77
C GLU A 59 -12.18 28.72 -15.21
N GLN A 60 -11.54 27.92 -16.06
CA GLN A 60 -11.30 28.29 -17.46
C GLN A 60 -12.61 28.42 -18.25
N VAL A 61 -13.55 27.49 -18.05
CA VAL A 61 -14.88 27.58 -18.66
C VAL A 61 -15.63 28.80 -18.14
N HIS A 62 -15.60 29.08 -16.84
CA HIS A 62 -16.24 30.26 -16.27
C HIS A 62 -15.70 31.55 -16.88
N LYS A 63 -14.37 31.69 -16.98
CA LYS A 63 -13.71 32.83 -17.65
C LYS A 63 -14.17 32.99 -19.10
N SER A 64 -14.26 31.89 -19.85
CA SER A 64 -14.71 31.93 -21.25
C SER A 64 -16.17 32.42 -21.41
N ILE A 65 -17.07 31.99 -20.50
CA ILE A 65 -18.48 32.41 -20.52
C ILE A 65 -18.60 33.89 -20.21
N VAL A 66 -17.87 34.39 -19.21
CA VAL A 66 -17.87 35.82 -18.86
C VAL A 66 -17.31 36.65 -20.01
N ALA A 67 -16.23 36.20 -20.65
CA ALA A 67 -15.65 36.88 -21.81
C ALA A 67 -16.65 36.96 -22.97
N GLN A 68 -17.40 35.90 -23.26
CA GLN A 68 -18.44 35.91 -24.31
C GLN A 68 -19.64 36.81 -24.00
N ARG A 69 -19.96 37.02 -22.72
CA ARG A 69 -21.09 37.87 -22.29
C ARG A 69 -20.76 39.35 -22.18
N ASN A 70 -19.48 39.70 -22.14
CA ASN A 70 -18.99 41.07 -22.07
C ASN A 70 -18.56 41.63 -23.45
N VAL A 71 -18.91 40.95 -24.55
CA VAL A 71 -18.75 41.44 -25.94
C VAL A 71 -20.03 42.13 -26.40
#